data_AF-A0A4Q5XDI5-F1
#
_entry.id   AF-A0A4Q5XDI5-F1
#
_cell.length_a   1.000
_cell.length_b   1.000
_cell.length_c   1.000
_cell.angle_alpha   90.00
_cell.angle_beta   90.00
_cell.angle_gamma   90.00
#
_symmetry.space_group_name_H-M   'P 1'
#
loop_
_entity.id
_entity.type
_entity.pdbx_description
1 polymer ?
#
loop_
_entity_poly.entity_id
_entity_poly.type
_entity_poly.pdbx_seq_one_letter_code
_entity_poly.pdbx_strand_id
1 'polypeptide(L)' 'MTASRVDAQLRSEAERFELRFGCESCAHFAPETRACGNGYPTAPHVGVQLSRVESLLFCKEFELS' A
#
# COMPACT_ATOMS: atom_id res chain seq x y z
N MET A 1 11.00 -7.91 -3.87
CA MET A 1 9.91 -6.98 -4.28
C MET A 1 9.00 -7.69 -5.27
N THR A 2 8.22 -8.62 -4.74
CA THR A 2 7.17 -9.34 -5.48
C THR A 2 5.87 -8.56 -5.37
N ALA A 3 5.18 -8.36 -6.49
CA ALA A 3 3.86 -7.72 -6.49
C ALA A 3 2.77 -8.74 -6.12
N SER A 4 1.91 -8.40 -5.15
CA SER A 4 0.77 -9.22 -4.75
C SER A 4 -0.47 -8.84 -5.56
N ARG A 5 -1.16 -9.81 -6.15
CA ARG A 5 -2.36 -9.54 -6.97
C ARG A 5 -3.51 -9.01 -6.12
N VAL A 6 -4.25 -8.03 -6.67
CA VAL A 6 -5.56 -7.60 -6.16
C VAL A 6 -6.63 -8.39 -6.89
N ASP A 7 -7.31 -9.28 -6.18
CA ASP A 7 -8.42 -10.05 -6.72
C ASP A 7 -9.78 -9.35 -6.49
N ALA A 8 -10.85 -9.99 -6.98
CA ALA A 8 -12.21 -9.47 -6.86
C ALA A 8 -12.71 -9.43 -5.41
N GLN A 9 -12.24 -10.36 -4.56
CA GLN A 9 -12.63 -10.41 -3.16
C GLN A 9 -12.05 -9.21 -2.40
N LEU A 10 -10.74 -8.98 -2.53
CA LEU A 10 -10.07 -7.85 -1.89
C LEU A 10 -10.66 -6.52 -2.35
N ARG A 11 -11.07 -6.40 -3.61
CA ARG A 11 -11.77 -5.21 -4.15
C ARG A 11 -13.10 -4.95 -3.47
N SER A 12 -13.93 -5.99 -3.37
CA SER A 12 -15.24 -5.92 -2.72
C SER A 12 -15.11 -5.55 -1.24
N GLU A 13 -14.13 -6.15 -0.55
CA GLU A 13 -13.83 -5.85 0.84
C GLU A 13 -13.31 -4.43 1.03
N ALA A 14 -12.47 -3.93 0.11
CA ALA A 14 -11.95 -2.57 0.16
C ALA A 14 -13.08 -1.53 0.07
N GLU A 15 -14.08 -1.77 -0.78
CA GLU A 15 -15.26 -0.91 -0.88
C GLU A 15 -16.17 -1.04 0.35
N ARG A 16 -16.43 -2.27 0.81
CA ARG A 16 -17.33 -2.54 1.94
C ARG A 16 -16.80 -2.03 3.27
N PHE A 17 -15.49 -2.14 3.49
CA PHE A 17 -14.83 -1.85 4.76
C PHE A 17 -13.92 -0.63 4.71
N GLU A 18 -13.97 0.13 3.60
CA GLU A 18 -13.15 1.32 3.37
C GLU A 18 -11.64 1.07 3.56
N LEU A 19 -11.14 -0.09 3.14
CA LEU A 19 -9.73 -0.43 3.29
C LEU A 19 -8.87 0.57 2.52
N ARG A 20 -7.89 1.16 3.21
CA ARG A 20 -6.94 2.11 2.62
C ARG A 20 -5.60 1.43 2.43
N PHE A 21 -4.97 1.70 1.30
CA PHE A 21 -3.60 1.33 1.01
C PHE A 21 -2.83 2.55 0.52
N GLY A 22 -1.56 2.62 0.87
CA GLY A 22 -0.63 3.63 0.39
C GLY A 22 0.09 4.35 1.50
N CYS A 23 1.16 5.05 1.13
CA CYS A 23 1.98 5.79 2.09
C CYS A 23 1.15 6.80 2.87
N GLU A 24 0.20 7.50 2.24
CA GLU A 24 -0.62 8.51 2.90
C GLU A 24 -1.51 7.97 4.03
N SER A 25 -1.71 6.65 4.09
CA SER A 25 -2.47 5.97 5.15
C SER A 25 -1.57 5.19 6.12
N CYS A 26 -0.25 5.27 5.98
CA CYS A 26 0.71 4.55 6.80
C CYS A 26 1.13 5.39 8.02
N ALA A 27 1.18 4.76 9.20
CA ALA A 27 1.63 5.40 10.45
C ALA A 27 3.08 5.94 10.40
N HIS A 28 3.92 5.42 9.48
CA HIS A 28 5.31 5.85 9.32
C HIS A 28 5.51 6.89 8.23
N PHE A 29 4.47 7.31 7.52
CA PHE A 29 4.61 8.34 6.50
C PHE A 29 4.66 9.72 7.16
N ALA A 30 5.66 10.51 6.79
CA ALA A 30 5.86 11.89 7.23
C ALA A 30 5.31 12.83 6.16
N PRO A 31 4.11 13.43 6.33
CA PRO A 31 3.49 14.25 5.30
C PRO A 31 4.32 15.49 4.93
N GLU A 32 5.03 16.06 5.89
CA GLU A 32 5.87 17.26 5.75
C GLU A 32 7.05 17.06 4.80
N THR A 33 7.64 15.85 4.78
CA THR A 33 8.76 15.51 3.89
C THR A 33 8.34 14.61 2.73
N ARG A 34 7.09 14.12 2.74
CA ARG A 34 6.57 13.11 1.81
C ARG A 34 7.44 11.84 1.78
N ALA A 35 8.05 11.50 2.91
CA ALA A 35 8.99 10.38 3.05
C ALA A 35 8.49 9.33 4.05
N CYS A 36 9.07 8.14 3.99
CA CYS A 36 8.85 7.09 4.99
C CYS A 36 9.85 7.28 6.15
N GLY A 37 9.37 7.27 7.39
CA GLY A 37 10.22 7.37 8.59
C GLY A 37 11.23 6.22 8.75
N ASN A 38 11.02 5.11 8.04
CA ASN A 38 11.95 3.98 8.00
C ASN A 38 12.91 4.02 6.79
N GLY A 39 12.86 5.08 5.96
CA GLY A 39 13.74 5.26 4.80
C GLY A 39 13.35 4.48 3.54
N TYR A 40 12.21 3.79 3.52
CA TYR A 40 11.73 3.07 2.33
C TYR A 40 11.23 4.02 1.23
N PRO A 41 11.36 3.65 -0.07
CA PRO A 41 10.82 4.43 -1.18
C PRO A 41 9.30 4.59 -1.10
N THR A 42 8.80 5.82 -1.21
CA THR A 42 7.36 6.13 -1.13
C THR A 42 6.68 6.13 -2.49
N ALA A 43 7.39 6.50 -3.56
CA ALA A 43 6.83 6.68 -4.91
C ALA A 43 5.93 5.52 -5.40
N PRO A 44 6.27 4.22 -5.18
CA PRO A 44 5.42 3.12 -5.64
C PRO A 44 4.08 2.97 -4.88
N HIS A 45 3.94 3.65 -3.74
CA HIS A 45 2.83 3.44 -2.80
C HIS A 45 1.94 4.69 -2.63
N VAL A 46 2.27 5.80 -3.29
CA VAL A 46 1.49 7.05 -3.19
C VAL A 46 0.29 6.98 -4.14
N GLY A 47 -0.89 7.40 -3.66
CA GLY A 47 -2.10 7.51 -4.48
C GLY A 47 -2.71 6.18 -4.95
N VAL A 48 -2.31 5.05 -4.37
CA VAL A 48 -2.80 3.73 -4.74
C VAL A 48 -4.25 3.55 -4.28
N GLN A 49 -5.11 3.10 -5.20
CA GLN A 49 -6.51 2.78 -4.91
C GLN A 49 -6.75 1.30 -5.19
N LEU A 50 -7.16 0.53 -4.17
CA LEU A 50 -7.41 -0.91 -4.26
C LEU A 50 -8.43 -1.25 -5.36
N SER A 51 -9.43 -0.38 -5.57
CA SER A 51 -10.42 -0.48 -6.64
C SER A 51 -9.91 -0.11 -8.03
N ARG A 52 -8.61 0.14 -8.23
CA ARG A 52 -8.07 0.55 -9.54
C ARG A 52 -6.82 -0.21 -9.96
N VAL A 53 -6.02 -0.71 -9.03
CA VAL A 53 -4.79 -1.44 -9.34
C VAL A 53 -5.01 -2.94 -9.50
N GLU A 54 -4.14 -3.59 -10.26
CA GLU A 54 -4.13 -5.05 -10.46
C GLU A 54 -3.24 -5.78 -9.44
N SER A 55 -2.26 -5.08 -8.88
CA SER A 55 -1.33 -5.61 -7.91
C SER A 55 -0.82 -4.51 -6.96
N LEU A 56 -0.33 -4.94 -5.80
CA LEU A 56 0.26 -4.11 -4.76
C LEU A 56 1.71 -4.48 -4.59
N LEU A 57 2.55 -3.45 -4.44
CA LEU A 57 3.91 -3.60 -3.96
C LEU A 57 3.93 -3.25 -2.48
N PHE A 58 4.48 -4.12 -1.64
CA PHE A 58 4.67 -3.81 -0.22
C PHE A 58 6.06 -3.23 0.02
N CYS A 59 6.16 -2.21 0.89
CA CYS A 59 7.42 -1.57 1.24
C CYS A 59 8.34 -2.46 2.08
N LYS A 60 7.76 -3.40 2.85
CA LYS A 60 8.45 -4.46 3.56
C LYS A 60 7.92 -5.78 3.03
N GLU A 61 8.80 -6.59 2.44
CA GLU A 61 8.45 -7.99 2.14
C GLU A 61 8.30 -8.68 3.52
N PHE A 62 7.17 -9.35 3.74
CA PHE A 62 6.96 -10.12 4.96
C PHE A 62 7.96 -11.28 4.91
N GLU A 63 9.10 -11.16 5.59
CA GLU A 63 10.00 -12.29 5.78
C GLU A 63 9.30 -13.29 6.70
N LEU A 64 8.63 -14.27 6.10
CA LEU A 64 8.21 -15.48 6.80
C LEU A 64 9.47 -16.32 7.03
N SER A 65 10.15 -16.07 8.16
CA SER A 65 11.09 -17.01 8.75
C SER A 65 10.35 -18.18 9.38
#